data_AF-A0A0B1R8N5-F1
#
_entry.id   AF-A0A0B1R8N5-F1
#
_cell.length_a   1.000
_cell.length_b   1.000
_cell.length_c   1.000
_cell.angle_alpha   90.00
_cell.angle_beta   90.00
_cell.angle_gamma   90.00
#
_symmetry.space_group_name_H-M   'P 1'
#
loop_
_entity.id
_entity.type
_entity.pdbx_description
1 polymer ?
#
loop_
_entity_poly.entity_id
_entity_poly.type
_entity_poly.pdbx_seq_one_letter_code
_entity_poly.pdbx_strand_id
1 'polypeptide(L)' 'MSTQTENALRAVARKCRSDILAALKDKPRSERDGIITAILDRHAKTIDCLPPNTFRPKTWLIHYVRRIDKEMRTAK' A
#
# COMPACT_ATOMS: atom_id res chain seq x y z
N MET A 1 8.88 8.15 14.03
CA MET A 1 7.94 8.57 12.96
C MET A 1 6.97 9.55 13.57
N SER A 2 6.71 10.70 12.94
CA SER A 2 5.70 11.64 13.43
C SER A 2 4.30 11.16 13.04
N THR A 3 3.28 11.58 13.80
CA THR A 3 1.87 11.27 13.51
C THR A 3 1.46 11.74 12.11
N GLN A 4 2.02 12.84 11.63
CA GLN A 4 1.79 13.33 10.26
C GLN A 4 2.34 12.37 9.21
N THR A 5 3.58 11.90 9.34
CA THR A 5 4.16 10.93 8.40
C THR A 5 3.38 9.63 8.41
N GLU A 6 2.98 9.15 9.59
CA GLU A 6 2.17 7.93 9.72
C GLU A 6 0.79 8.09 9.04
N ASN A 7 0.13 9.23 9.20
CA ASN A 7 -1.15 9.50 8.55
C ASN A 7 -1.00 9.63 7.02
N ALA A 8 0.07 10.27 6.54
CA ALA A 8 0.37 10.35 5.12
C ALA A 8 0.59 8.96 4.51
N LEU A 9 1.38 8.10 5.17
CA LEU A 9 1.62 6.73 4.73
C LEU A 9 0.33 5.89 4.74
N ARG A 10 -0.51 6.04 5.78
CA ARG A 10 -1.84 5.39 5.81
C ARG A 10 -2.72 5.85 4.65
N ALA A 11 -2.71 7.13 4.30
CA ALA A 11 -3.49 7.65 3.17
C ALA A 11 -3.05 7.02 1.84
N VAL A 12 -1.74 6.96 1.59
CA VAL A 12 -1.19 6.31 0.39
C VAL A 12 -1.52 4.82 0.38
N ALA A 13 -1.39 4.12 1.51
CA ALA A 13 -1.68 2.70 1.61
C ALA A 13 -3.17 2.37 1.39
N ARG A 14 -4.10 3.23 1.87
CA ARG A 14 -5.54 3.09 1.56
C ARG A 14 -5.81 3.22 0.07
N LYS A 15 -5.20 4.22 -0.59
CA LYS A 15 -5.32 4.43 -2.03
C LYS A 15 -4.76 3.24 -2.81
N CYS A 16 -3.58 2.78 -2.44
CA CYS A 16 -2.96 1.59 -3.02
C CYS A 16 -3.86 0.35 -2.89
N ARG A 17 -4.51 0.13 -1.74
CA ARG A 17 -5.44 -0.99 -1.55
C ARG A 17 -6.66 -0.86 -2.47
N SER A 18 -7.24 0.34 -2.58
CA SER A 18 -8.38 0.60 -3.47
C SER A 18 -8.03 0.28 -4.93
N ASP A 19 -6.88 0.77 -5.39
CA ASP A 19 -6.38 0.51 -6.75
C ASP A 19 -6.12 -0.97 -6.99
N ILE A 20 -5.54 -1.67 -6.01
CA ILE A 20 -5.36 -3.13 -6.06
C ILE A 20 -6.72 -3.82 -6.22
N LEU A 21 -7.71 -3.52 -5.38
CA LEU A 21 -9.02 -4.17 -5.47
C LEU A 21 -9.73 -3.88 -6.80
N ALA A 22 -9.67 -2.64 -7.29
CA ALA A 22 -10.23 -2.26 -8.58
C ALA A 22 -9.56 -3.01 -9.74
N ALA A 23 -8.23 -3.11 -9.73
CA ALA A 23 -7.46 -3.81 -10.76
C ALA A 23 -7.60 -5.33 -10.72
N LEU A 24 -7.95 -5.90 -9.56
CA LEU A 24 -8.07 -7.34 -9.34
C LEU A 24 -9.47 -7.91 -9.58
N LYS A 25 -10.51 -7.06 -9.70
CA LYS A 25 -11.93 -7.48 -9.73
C LYS A 25 -12.24 -8.54 -10.79
N ASP A 26 -11.62 -8.42 -11.97
CA ASP A 26 -11.90 -9.28 -13.13
C ASP A 26 -10.65 -10.02 -13.64
N LYS A 27 -9.64 -10.20 -12.78
CA LYS A 27 -8.33 -10.73 -13.19
C LYS A 27 -8.05 -12.16 -12.67
N PRO A 28 -7.49 -13.04 -13.52
CA PRO A 28 -7.14 -14.40 -13.12
C PRO A 28 -6.01 -14.40 -12.10
N ARG A 29 -5.99 -15.40 -11.21
CA ARG A 29 -5.07 -15.49 -10.06
C ARG A 29 -3.58 -15.39 -10.45
N SER A 30 -3.21 -15.90 -11.62
CA SER A 30 -1.86 -15.84 -12.19
C SER A 30 -1.38 -14.41 -12.51
N GLU A 31 -2.28 -13.51 -12.91
CA GLU A 31 -1.92 -12.12 -13.24
C GLU A 31 -1.92 -11.19 -12.02
N ARG A 32 -2.56 -11.61 -10.92
CA ARG A 32 -2.77 -10.76 -9.73
C ARG A 32 -1.46 -10.31 -9.12
N ASP A 33 -0.48 -11.20 -8.99
CA ASP A 33 0.79 -10.87 -8.32
C ASP A 33 1.61 -9.83 -9.10
N GLY A 34 1.61 -9.89 -10.43
CA GLY A 34 2.23 -8.89 -11.29
C GLY A 34 1.54 -7.52 -11.16
N ILE A 35 0.21 -7.50 -11.20
CA ILE A 35 -0.60 -6.28 -11.04
C ILE A 35 -0.39 -5.65 -9.67
N ILE A 36 -0.44 -6.45 -8.60
CA ILE A 36 -0.19 -5.99 -7.23
C ILE A 36 1.22 -5.39 -7.15
N THR A 37 2.23 -6.07 -7.67
CA THR A 37 3.62 -5.58 -7.63
C THR A 37 3.79 -4.25 -8.37
N ALA A 38 3.16 -4.09 -9.54
CA ALA A 38 3.22 -2.86 -10.32
C ALA A 38 2.52 -1.69 -9.60
N ILE A 39 1.37 -1.94 -8.98
CA ILE A 39 0.64 -0.91 -8.21
C ILE A 39 1.43 -0.52 -6.95
N LEU A 40 1.97 -1.50 -6.22
CA LEU A 40 2.84 -1.24 -5.07
C LEU A 40 4.06 -0.40 -5.46
N ASP A 41 4.71 -0.70 -6.58
CA ASP A 41 5.89 0.04 -7.05
C ASP A 41 5.56 1.48 -7.44
N ARG A 42 4.42 1.69 -8.12
CA ARG A 42 3.93 3.04 -8.47
C ARG A 42 3.68 3.89 -7.22
N HIS A 43 2.95 3.35 -6.24
CA HIS A 43 2.66 4.09 -5.01
C HIS A 43 3.90 4.27 -4.13
N ALA A 44 4.82 3.31 -4.11
CA ALA A 44 6.09 3.44 -3.40
C ALA A 44 6.93 4.64 -3.90
N LYS A 45 6.91 4.94 -5.21
CA LYS A 45 7.61 6.11 -5.79
C LYS A 45 6.98 7.44 -5.40
N THR A 46 5.70 7.46 -5.04
CA THR A 46 5.01 8.68 -4.59
C THR A 46 5.27 9.01 -3.12
N ILE A 47 5.91 8.09 -2.38
CA ILE A 47 6.29 8.34 -1.00
C ILE A 47 7.61 9.11 -0.98
N ASP A 48 7.50 10.43 -0.93
CA ASP A 48 8.63 11.35 -0.75
C ASP A 48 8.83 11.77 0.72
N CYS A 49 7.85 11.49 1.58
CA CYS A 49 7.85 11.91 2.98
C CYS A 49 8.63 10.98 3.93
N LEU A 50 9.46 10.08 3.41
CA LEU A 50 10.25 9.18 4.23
C LEU A 50 11.52 9.87 4.73
N PRO A 51 11.86 9.77 6.03
CA PRO A 51 13.11 10.30 6.53
C PRO A 51 14.30 9.66 5.79
N PRO A 52 15.36 10.42 5.49
CA PRO A 52 16.57 9.83 4.94
C PRO A 52 17.09 8.73 5.88
N ASN A 53 17.59 7.64 5.31
CA ASN A 53 18.09 6.46 6.03
C ASN A 53 17.02 5.56 6.73
N THR A 54 15.75 5.61 6.29
CA THR A 54 14.71 4.67 6.76
C THR A 54 14.48 3.50 5.79
N PHE A 55 13.74 2.48 6.26
CA PHE A 55 13.35 1.30 5.47
C PHE A 55 12.78 1.68 4.09
N ARG A 56 13.03 0.82 3.10
CA ARG A 56 12.57 1.03 1.72
C ARG A 56 11.06 1.34 1.68
N PRO A 57 10.62 2.35 0.90
CA PRO A 57 9.20 2.73 0.80
C PRO A 57 8.26 1.57 0.48
N LYS A 58 8.71 0.63 -0.35
CA LYS A 58 7.97 -0.58 -0.71
C LYS A 58 7.67 -1.47 0.50
N THR A 59 8.62 -1.62 1.43
CA THR A 59 8.44 -2.45 2.64
C THR A 59 7.38 -1.83 3.56
N TRP A 60 7.41 -0.50 3.72
CA TRP A 60 6.39 0.24 4.44
C TRP A 60 5.00 0.08 3.82
N LEU A 61 4.91 0.22 2.49
CA LEU A 61 3.65 0.08 1.78
C LEU A 61 3.02 -1.30 1.99
N ILE A 62 3.82 -2.36 1.87
CA ILE A 62 3.36 -3.74 2.11
C ILE A 62 2.85 -3.89 3.55
N HIS A 63 3.59 -3.37 4.54
CA HIS A 63 3.20 -3.45 5.94
C HIS A 63 1.87 -2.73 6.19
N TYR A 64 1.73 -1.48 5.74
CA TYR A 64 0.51 -0.70 5.97
C TYR A 64 -0.68 -1.23 5.18
N VAL A 65 -0.51 -1.70 3.95
CA VAL A 65 -1.60 -2.33 3.18
C VAL A 65 -2.12 -3.55 3.92
N ARG A 66 -1.24 -4.42 4.45
CA ARG A 66 -1.64 -5.58 5.27
C ARG A 66 -2.34 -5.17 6.56
N ARG A 67 -1.84 -4.13 7.23
CA ARG A 67 -2.44 -3.60 8.46
C ARG A 67 -3.85 -3.07 8.21
N ILE A 68 -4.03 -2.23 7.18
CA ILE A 68 -5.33 -1.68 6.79
C ILE A 68 -6.27 -2.79 6.35
N ASP A 69 -5.78 -3.78 5.61
CA ASP A 69 -6.64 -4.90 5.20
C ASP A 69 -7.16 -5.69 6.40
N LYS A 70 -6.32 -5.91 7.42
CA LYS A 70 -6.72 -6.50 8.69
C LYS A 70 -7.73 -5.62 9.44
N GLU A 71 -7.46 -4.31 9.58
CA GLU A 71 -8.35 -3.34 10.23
C GLU A 71 -9.74 -3.32 9.55
N MET A 72 -9.80 -3.27 8.23
CA MET A 72 -11.05 -3.27 7.45
C MET A 72 -11.80 -4.61 7.52
N ARG A 73 -11.08 -5.72 7.73
CA ARG A 73 -11.71 -7.04 7.92
C ARG A 73 -12.29 -7.22 9.33
N THR A 74 -11.70 -6.58 10.34
CA THR A 74 -12.18 -6.61 11.73
C THR A 74 -13.27 -5.56 12.01
N ALA A 75 -13.32 -4.49 11.22
CA ALA A 75 -14.37 -3.46 11.31
C ALA A 75 -15.71 -3.87 10.66
N LYS A 76 -15.84 -5.12 10.18
CA LYS A 76 -17.02 -5.68 9.54
C LYS A 76 -17.58 -6.79 10.41
#